data_AF-A0A1G5SCH1-F1
#
_entry.id   AF-A0A1G5SCH1-F1
#
_cell.length_a   1.000
_cell.length_b   1.000
_cell.length_c   1.000
_cell.angle_alpha   90.00
_cell.angle_beta   90.00
_cell.angle_gamma   90.00
#
_symmetry.space_group_name_H-M   'P 1'
#
loop_
_entity.id
_entity.type
_entity.pdbx_description
1 polymer ?
#
loop_
_entity_poly.entity_id
_entity_poly.type
_entity_poly.pdbx_seq_one_letter_code
_entity_poly.pdbx_strand_id
1 'polypeptide(L)'
;MLRPLRSPCTLFEWLTFVANQEKLLFVDSGVADVESLLFGLESGYTVIPLCNDSDPITQLSTAIALHAPVDEMVIVAHAEPGRIIFAGQSIDVIALEQHGQELADWRSDLTEDAGISIYACQLAAGEIGRDFLQLLGCLTGAKVASSTLPIGNLGAYQNWHLDHYTHAFDAPLPFHEKEVAAYQHTLAPVISIDRIASVLSVIEGASGTRQMEFVVTLSEPATTTVGIPYRTLDGMGTATGGIDYTEEASTVYIYAGQSSATINIAVLGDSTDEVDESVVLELFNPENAVFPDGAPSLRTTGVILDDDGSASNLALFVSQVQVVEGNSGGKQAVFEVQLSRPSTDSVTLNYTTADGSAVAGQDYQAQAGTVTFLPGETVKAVSVPVIGDTVAEANEFFNLVFTPTAAIANGVTGAVGTAVILDDDTSSSLPEISLSGGRTIEGASSSRQMEFVVTLSEPATTTVEIPYRTLDGMGTATGGIDYTEEASTVYIRAGQSSATINITVAGDSTDEVDESVVLELFNSKNAVFPDGVNTLQAIGFILDDDGADNNLGLFIGNAQIVEGANGVAREVAVPFICLVRPIKH
;
A
#
# COMPACT_ATOMS: atom_id res chain seq x y z
N MET A 1 5.14 49.47 5.54
CA MET A 1 5.60 48.45 6.49
C MET A 1 4.65 47.29 6.39
N LEU A 2 5.04 46.26 5.64
CA LEU A 2 4.36 44.97 5.59
C LEU A 2 4.47 44.37 7.00
N ARG A 3 3.33 44.09 7.64
CA ARG A 3 3.32 43.27 8.86
C ARG A 3 3.70 41.84 8.45
N PRO A 4 4.53 41.12 9.23
CA PRO A 4 4.79 39.72 8.94
C PRO A 4 3.49 38.93 9.13
N LEU A 5 3.29 37.92 8.28
CA LEU A 5 2.32 36.85 8.47
C LEU A 5 2.58 36.26 9.88
N ARG A 6 1.57 36.28 10.74
CA ARG A 6 1.64 35.61 12.05
C ARG A 6 1.44 34.11 11.83
N SER A 7 2.18 33.28 12.58
CA SER A 7 2.00 31.82 12.60
C SER A 7 0.56 31.43 12.96
N PRO A 8 0.03 30.33 12.40
CA PRO A 8 -1.35 29.86 12.63
C PRO A 8 -1.69 29.67 14.12
N CYS A 9 -0.72 29.36 14.98
CA CYS A 9 -0.90 29.19 16.43
C CYS A 9 -1.09 30.49 17.25
N THR A 10 -1.44 31.63 16.64
CA THR A 10 -1.64 32.90 17.36
C THR A 10 -3.02 33.55 17.18
N LEU A 11 -3.97 32.83 16.58
CA LEU A 11 -5.39 33.19 16.68
C LEU A 11 -6.07 32.29 17.72
N PHE A 12 -7.11 32.82 18.35
CA PHE A 12 -7.94 32.26 19.44
C PHE A 12 -7.54 32.67 20.87
N GLU A 13 -7.85 33.94 21.20
CA GLU A 13 -8.09 34.37 22.59
C GLU A 13 -9.48 33.84 23.03
N TRP A 14 -9.52 32.96 24.03
CA TRP A 14 -10.72 32.27 24.50
C TRP A 14 -11.59 33.10 25.46
N LEU A 15 -12.91 33.05 25.26
CA LEU A 15 -13.94 33.41 26.24
C LEU A 15 -14.35 32.13 26.99
N THR A 16 -13.79 31.92 28.18
CA THR A 16 -14.16 30.80 29.07
C THR A 16 -15.48 31.08 29.78
N PHE A 17 -16.43 30.14 29.72
CA PHE A 17 -17.50 30.01 30.71
C PHE A 17 -17.34 28.64 31.38
N VAL A 18 -17.08 28.64 32.68
CA VAL A 18 -16.91 27.41 33.47
C VAL A 18 -18.28 26.76 33.71
N ALA A 19 -18.42 25.50 33.31
CA ALA A 19 -19.40 24.55 33.85
C ALA A 19 -18.78 23.13 33.88
N ASN A 20 -19.23 22.31 34.82
CA ASN A 20 -18.77 20.94 35.12
C ASN A 20 -18.54 20.07 33.86
N GLN A 21 -17.36 19.44 33.80
CA GLN A 21 -16.83 18.53 32.76
C GLN A 21 -16.58 19.24 31.42
N GLU A 22 -15.31 19.24 30.98
CA GLU A 22 -14.88 19.93 29.76
C GLU A 22 -14.65 18.96 28.61
N LYS A 23 -15.31 19.24 27.48
CA LYS A 23 -15.08 18.57 26.20
C LYS A 23 -13.94 19.27 25.48
N LEU A 24 -12.94 18.52 25.02
CA LEU A 24 -11.79 19.06 24.32
C LEU A 24 -11.80 18.63 22.85
N LEU A 25 -11.61 19.59 21.93
CA LEU A 25 -11.38 19.33 20.52
C LEU A 25 -9.94 19.71 20.18
N PHE A 26 -9.08 18.71 20.01
CA PHE A 26 -7.73 18.88 19.52
C PHE A 26 -7.73 18.90 17.99
N VAL A 27 -7.09 19.90 17.40
CA VAL A 27 -7.05 20.07 15.96
C VAL A 27 -5.62 20.22 15.50
N ASP A 28 -5.15 19.30 14.66
CA ASP A 28 -3.87 19.44 13.99
C ASP A 28 -3.89 20.66 13.05
N SER A 29 -2.88 21.51 13.18
CA SER A 29 -2.69 22.67 12.29
C SER A 29 -2.36 22.27 10.84
N GLY A 30 -2.02 21.00 10.60
CA GLY A 30 -1.85 20.42 9.27
C GLY A 30 -3.16 20.18 8.51
N VAL A 31 -4.31 20.09 9.18
CA VAL A 31 -5.60 19.75 8.55
C VAL A 31 -6.08 20.87 7.64
N ALA A 32 -6.29 20.55 6.35
CA ALA A 32 -6.74 21.51 5.34
C ALA A 32 -8.13 22.07 5.66
N ASP A 33 -8.31 23.38 5.48
CA ASP A 33 -9.59 24.09 5.64
C ASP A 33 -10.36 23.78 6.94
N VAL A 34 -9.67 23.45 8.03
CA VAL A 34 -10.34 23.05 9.28
C VAL A 34 -11.24 24.14 9.88
N GLU A 35 -10.97 25.41 9.56
CA GLU A 35 -11.81 26.56 9.90
C GLU A 35 -13.27 26.39 9.41
N SER A 36 -13.49 25.74 8.26
CA SER A 36 -14.85 25.49 7.75
C SER A 36 -15.60 24.45 8.58
N LEU A 37 -14.91 23.43 9.11
CA LEU A 37 -15.46 22.48 10.08
C LEU A 37 -15.74 23.15 11.43
N LEU A 38 -14.81 23.98 11.92
CA LEU A 38 -14.96 24.70 13.19
C LEU A 38 -16.15 25.66 13.21
N PHE A 39 -16.59 26.16 12.04
CA PHE A 39 -17.82 26.95 11.95
C PHE A 39 -19.08 26.16 12.36
N GLY A 40 -19.03 24.83 12.20
CA GLY A 40 -20.08 23.89 12.56
C GLY A 40 -19.89 23.24 13.93
N LEU A 41 -18.92 23.69 14.74
CA LEU A 41 -18.59 23.07 16.03
C LEU A 41 -19.79 23.12 17.00
N GLU A 42 -20.13 21.98 17.58
CA GLU A 42 -21.15 21.88 18.62
C GLU A 42 -20.76 22.65 19.89
N SER A 43 -21.75 23.10 20.66
CA SER A 43 -21.48 23.83 21.90
C SER A 43 -20.84 22.94 22.97
N GLY A 44 -19.88 23.48 23.72
CA GLY A 44 -19.28 22.80 24.87
C GLY A 44 -17.84 22.34 24.66
N TYR A 45 -17.35 22.36 23.42
CA TYR A 45 -15.94 22.10 23.12
C TYR A 45 -15.04 23.30 23.37
N THR A 46 -13.91 23.05 24.03
CA THR A 46 -12.74 23.93 23.99
C THR A 46 -11.82 23.45 22.88
N VAL A 47 -11.51 24.30 21.91
CA VAL A 47 -10.64 23.93 20.77
C VAL A 47 -9.18 24.17 21.14
N ILE A 48 -8.35 23.18 20.89
CA ILE A 48 -6.93 23.21 21.22
C ILE A 48 -6.15 22.93 19.93
N PRO A 49 -5.59 23.96 19.29
CA PRO A 49 -4.77 23.77 18.10
C PRO A 49 -3.44 23.11 18.49
N LEU A 50 -3.02 22.12 17.71
CA LEU A 50 -1.73 21.43 17.87
C LEU A 50 -0.71 21.98 16.87
N CYS A 51 0.46 22.31 17.39
CA CYS A 51 1.53 23.02 16.68
C CYS A 51 2.76 22.11 16.48
N ASN A 52 3.59 22.41 15.48
CA ASN A 52 4.80 21.62 15.17
C ASN A 52 6.05 21.96 16.00
N ASP A 53 5.92 22.84 16.99
CA ASP A 53 7.04 23.39 17.76
C ASP A 53 7.30 22.64 19.08
N SER A 54 6.48 21.65 19.41
CA SER A 54 6.60 20.86 20.63
C SER A 54 6.03 19.45 20.44
N ASP A 55 6.51 18.51 21.25
CA ASP A 55 6.04 17.13 21.24
C ASP A 55 4.49 17.04 21.35
N PRO A 56 3.81 16.31 20.45
CA PRO A 56 2.35 16.24 20.43
C PRO A 56 1.73 15.66 21.71
N ILE A 57 2.30 14.59 22.29
CA ILE A 57 1.77 14.00 23.52
C ILE A 57 1.91 14.98 24.68
N THR A 58 3.01 15.73 24.73
CA THR A 58 3.23 16.77 25.73
C THR A 58 2.19 17.90 25.62
N GLN A 59 1.83 18.31 24.40
CA GLN A 59 0.78 19.31 24.15
C GLN A 59 -0.58 18.80 24.63
N LEU A 60 -0.96 17.57 24.25
CA LEU A 60 -2.19 16.93 24.69
C LEU A 60 -2.25 16.83 26.22
N SER A 61 -1.18 16.33 26.85
CA SER A 61 -1.07 16.16 28.30
C SER A 61 -1.24 17.48 29.04
N THR A 62 -0.59 18.54 28.56
CA THR A 62 -0.65 19.88 29.17
C THR A 62 -2.08 20.43 29.13
N ALA A 63 -2.76 20.25 27.99
CA ALA A 63 -4.14 20.65 27.82
C ALA A 63 -5.09 19.87 28.73
N ILE A 64 -4.99 18.54 28.74
CA ILE A 64 -5.84 17.67 29.57
C ILE A 64 -5.70 18.04 31.06
N ALA A 65 -4.47 18.21 31.55
CA ALA A 65 -4.23 18.60 32.94
C ALA A 65 -4.77 20.00 33.28
N LEU A 66 -4.76 20.95 32.34
CA LEU A 66 -5.31 22.30 32.53
C LEU A 66 -6.84 22.30 32.62
N HIS A 67 -7.47 21.37 31.93
CA HIS A 67 -8.91 21.29 31.70
C HIS A 67 -9.58 20.13 32.50
N ALA A 68 -8.81 19.48 33.40
CA ALA A 68 -9.29 18.35 34.19
C ALA A 68 -10.44 18.75 35.17
N PRO A 69 -11.46 17.88 35.36
CA PRO A 69 -11.62 16.58 34.71
C PRO A 69 -12.26 16.69 33.32
N VAL A 70 -11.66 15.99 32.35
CA VAL A 70 -12.12 15.92 30.95
C VAL A 70 -12.99 14.68 30.74
N ASP A 71 -14.20 14.86 30.21
CA ASP A 71 -15.14 13.77 29.93
C ASP A 71 -15.06 13.28 28.48
N GLU A 72 -14.68 14.15 27.57
CA GLU A 72 -14.72 13.86 26.14
C GLU A 72 -13.56 14.53 25.44
N MET A 73 -12.81 13.74 24.70
CA MET A 73 -11.69 14.19 23.90
C MET A 73 -11.94 13.83 22.45
N VAL A 74 -11.88 14.81 21.58
CA VAL A 74 -11.94 14.61 20.14
C VAL A 74 -10.64 15.10 19.54
N ILE A 75 -10.03 14.30 18.66
CA ILE A 75 -8.82 14.65 17.93
C ILE A 75 -9.17 14.68 16.44
N VAL A 76 -8.81 15.75 15.75
CA VAL A 76 -8.90 15.87 14.29
C VAL A 76 -7.49 16.07 13.76
N ALA A 77 -6.98 15.08 13.03
CA ALA A 77 -5.59 15.06 12.57
C ALA A 77 -5.41 14.27 11.29
N HIS A 78 -4.24 14.41 10.66
CA HIS A 78 -3.81 13.47 9.64
C HIS A 78 -3.38 12.14 10.28
N ALA A 79 -3.57 11.04 9.58
CA ALA A 79 -3.06 9.73 10.02
C ALA A 79 -2.81 8.78 8.85
N GLU A 80 -2.05 7.74 9.18
CA GLU A 80 -1.86 6.49 8.47
C GLU A 80 -2.28 5.35 9.43
N PRO A 81 -2.44 4.10 8.96
CA PRO A 81 -2.67 2.94 9.83
C PRO A 81 -1.72 2.93 11.05
N GLY A 82 -2.29 3.07 12.25
CA GLY A 82 -1.60 3.09 13.56
C GLY A 82 -0.59 4.22 13.79
N ARG A 83 -0.68 5.31 13.03
CA ARG A 83 0.20 6.47 13.18
C ARG A 83 -0.56 7.78 12.97
N ILE A 84 -0.64 8.61 14.01
CA ILE A 84 -1.20 9.96 13.91
C ILE A 84 -0.09 10.94 13.53
N ILE A 85 -0.37 11.85 12.61
CA ILE A 85 0.57 12.87 12.14
C ILE A 85 0.08 14.24 12.61
N PHE A 86 0.93 14.94 13.36
CA PHE A 86 0.72 16.31 13.82
C PHE A 86 1.79 17.21 13.25
N ALA A 87 1.44 17.97 12.23
CA ALA A 87 2.31 18.99 11.62
C ALA A 87 3.79 18.54 11.42
N GLY A 88 3.99 17.27 11.02
CA GLY A 88 5.29 16.66 10.72
C GLY A 88 5.90 15.79 11.82
N GLN A 89 5.28 15.69 13.00
CA GLN A 89 5.64 14.74 14.04
C GLN A 89 4.64 13.59 14.08
N SER A 90 5.10 12.39 14.37
CA SER A 90 4.22 11.22 14.42
C SER A 90 4.06 10.66 15.82
N ILE A 91 2.85 10.20 16.11
CA ILE A 91 2.54 9.36 17.27
C ILE A 91 2.18 7.99 16.72
N ASP A 92 3.10 7.04 16.87
CA ASP A 92 2.91 5.61 16.61
C ASP A 92 2.97 4.83 17.94
N VAL A 93 2.91 3.50 17.89
CA VAL A 93 3.00 2.64 19.09
C VAL A 93 4.28 2.88 19.89
N ILE A 94 5.42 3.09 19.22
CA ILE A 94 6.71 3.36 19.87
C ILE A 94 6.64 4.68 20.65
N ALA A 95 6.06 5.72 20.05
CA ALA A 95 5.83 6.99 20.74
C ALA A 95 4.89 6.81 21.94
N LEU A 96 3.81 6.05 21.82
CA LEU A 96 2.90 5.78 22.94
C LEU A 96 3.63 5.07 24.09
N GLU A 97 4.46 4.07 23.81
CA GLU A 97 5.25 3.38 24.83
C GLU A 97 6.26 4.30 25.52
N GLN A 98 6.97 5.13 24.75
CA GLN A 98 7.92 6.10 25.30
C GLN A 98 7.25 7.11 26.22
N HIS A 99 6.00 7.48 25.93
CA HIS A 99 5.18 8.39 26.74
C HIS A 99 4.25 7.65 27.72
N GLY A 100 4.46 6.36 27.98
CA GLY A 100 3.53 5.54 28.74
C GLY A 100 3.18 6.06 30.13
N GLN A 101 4.12 6.74 30.81
CA GLN A 101 3.84 7.37 32.12
C GLN A 101 2.98 8.63 31.98
N GLU A 102 3.27 9.50 31.01
CA GLU A 102 2.46 10.72 30.76
C GLU A 102 1.03 10.34 30.37
N LEU A 103 0.88 9.34 29.51
CA LEU A 103 -0.42 8.79 29.12
C LEU A 103 -1.14 8.11 30.28
N ALA A 104 -0.41 7.44 31.18
CA ALA A 104 -1.00 6.87 32.40
C ALA A 104 -1.47 7.94 33.38
N ASP A 105 -0.80 9.10 33.44
CA ASP A 105 -1.19 10.23 34.28
C ASP A 105 -2.54 10.82 33.82
N TRP A 106 -2.90 10.67 32.53
CA TRP A 106 -4.21 11.11 32.03
C TRP A 106 -5.36 10.42 32.77
N ARG A 107 -5.17 9.23 33.34
CA ARG A 107 -6.21 8.51 34.09
C ARG A 107 -6.77 9.29 35.28
N SER A 108 -5.99 10.20 35.88
CA SER A 108 -6.48 11.05 36.97
C SER A 108 -7.16 12.33 36.50
N ASP A 109 -6.88 12.73 35.25
CA ASP A 109 -7.36 13.96 34.65
C ASP A 109 -8.57 13.72 33.73
N LEU A 110 -8.77 12.48 33.28
CA LEU A 110 -9.95 12.00 32.59
C LEU A 110 -11.01 11.49 33.58
N THR A 111 -12.27 11.61 33.20
CA THR A 111 -13.37 10.97 33.93
C THR A 111 -13.38 9.45 33.73
N GLU A 112 -14.02 8.70 34.63
CA GLU A 112 -14.08 7.22 34.57
C GLU A 112 -14.69 6.69 33.25
N ASP A 113 -15.62 7.46 32.67
CA ASP A 113 -16.30 7.11 31.42
C ASP A 113 -15.75 7.84 30.20
N ALA A 114 -14.58 8.47 30.30
CA ALA A 114 -14.06 9.31 29.23
C ALA A 114 -13.86 8.55 27.92
N GLY A 115 -14.24 9.22 26.82
CA GLY A 115 -14.07 8.75 25.45
C GLY A 115 -13.05 9.61 24.69
N ILE A 116 -12.18 8.95 23.92
CA ILE A 116 -11.25 9.57 22.97
C ILE A 116 -11.70 9.19 21.56
N SER A 117 -12.23 10.16 20.82
CA SER A 117 -12.68 9.98 19.43
C SER A 117 -11.67 10.61 18.49
N ILE A 118 -11.06 9.79 17.63
CA ILE A 118 -9.97 10.23 16.75
C ILE A 118 -10.47 10.22 15.32
N TYR A 119 -10.78 11.40 14.81
CA TYR A 119 -11.05 11.66 13.40
C TYR A 119 -9.72 11.86 12.69
N ALA A 120 -9.15 10.76 12.22
CA ALA A 120 -7.94 10.76 11.43
C ALA A 120 -8.04 9.65 10.38
N CYS A 121 -7.53 9.90 9.18
CA CYS A 121 -7.67 8.96 8.06
C CYS A 121 -7.07 7.59 8.41
N GLN A 122 -7.91 6.54 8.39
CA GLN A 122 -7.48 5.14 8.44
C GLN A 122 -6.64 4.74 9.65
N LEU A 123 -6.67 5.51 10.73
CA LEU A 123 -5.84 5.24 11.90
C LEU A 123 -6.09 3.84 12.47
N ALA A 124 -7.33 3.35 12.40
CA ALA A 124 -7.70 2.03 12.88
C ALA A 124 -7.52 0.90 11.86
N ALA A 125 -7.06 1.20 10.64
CA ALA A 125 -6.95 0.20 9.60
C ALA A 125 -5.83 -0.81 9.92
N GLY A 126 -6.07 -2.07 9.57
CA GLY A 126 -5.11 -3.16 9.80
C GLY A 126 -4.81 -3.42 11.27
N GLU A 127 -3.91 -4.37 11.52
CA GLU A 127 -3.50 -4.77 12.87
C GLU A 127 -2.77 -3.63 13.60
N ILE A 128 -1.81 -2.98 12.93
CA ILE A 128 -1.04 -1.85 13.47
C ILE A 128 -1.98 -0.73 13.97
N GLY A 129 -3.05 -0.43 13.23
CA GLY A 129 -4.05 0.55 13.64
C GLY A 129 -4.84 0.16 14.87
N ARG A 130 -5.28 -1.11 14.93
CA ARG A 130 -6.02 -1.65 16.08
C ARG A 130 -5.17 -1.73 17.33
N ASP A 131 -3.91 -2.15 17.20
CA ASP A 131 -2.93 -2.21 18.30
C ASP A 131 -2.59 -0.82 18.83
N PHE A 132 -2.43 0.16 17.94
CA PHE A 132 -2.27 1.56 18.33
C PHE A 132 -3.43 2.03 19.23
N LEU A 133 -4.68 1.79 18.83
CA LEU A 133 -5.85 2.19 19.61
C LEU A 133 -5.94 1.41 20.92
N GLN A 134 -5.66 0.12 20.90
CA GLN A 134 -5.68 -0.75 22.09
C GLN A 134 -4.61 -0.33 23.10
N LEU A 135 -3.40 -0.01 22.65
CA LEU A 135 -2.32 0.50 23.50
C LEU A 135 -2.68 1.87 24.07
N LEU A 136 -3.17 2.80 23.25
CA LEU A 136 -3.60 4.12 23.70
C LEU A 136 -4.71 4.02 24.76
N GLY A 137 -5.73 3.20 24.53
CA GLY A 137 -6.81 2.95 25.50
C GLY A 137 -6.30 2.27 26.77
N CYS A 138 -5.37 1.33 26.65
CA CYS A 138 -4.73 0.67 27.79
C CYS A 138 -3.95 1.69 28.63
N LEU A 139 -3.10 2.53 28.03
CA LEU A 139 -2.28 3.49 28.76
C LEU A 139 -3.15 4.55 29.43
N THR A 140 -4.09 5.14 28.70
CA THR A 140 -4.95 6.25 29.19
C THR A 140 -6.10 5.80 30.07
N GLY A 141 -6.48 4.51 30.03
CA GLY A 141 -7.68 3.99 30.69
C GLY A 141 -8.99 4.44 30.05
N ALA A 142 -8.95 5.17 28.93
CA ALA A 142 -10.11 5.70 28.24
C ALA A 142 -10.63 4.75 27.15
N LYS A 143 -11.89 4.94 26.75
CA LYS A 143 -12.47 4.25 25.60
C LYS A 143 -12.05 5.01 24.35
N VAL A 144 -11.38 4.35 23.41
CA VAL A 144 -10.86 4.98 22.18
C VAL A 144 -11.61 4.46 20.96
N ALA A 145 -11.95 5.38 20.04
CA ALA A 145 -12.54 5.06 18.73
C ALA A 145 -11.82 5.80 17.59
N SER A 146 -11.72 5.15 16.43
CA SER A 146 -11.28 5.77 15.17
C SER A 146 -11.85 5.01 13.96
N SER A 147 -11.42 5.38 12.76
CA SER A 147 -11.90 4.83 11.48
C SER A 147 -10.85 3.99 10.78
N THR A 148 -11.25 2.85 10.24
CA THR A 148 -10.46 2.03 9.30
C THR A 148 -10.44 2.64 7.89
N LEU A 149 -11.45 3.45 7.58
CA LEU A 149 -11.61 4.10 6.30
C LEU A 149 -11.13 5.55 6.30
N PRO A 150 -10.82 6.15 5.13
CA PRO A 150 -10.46 7.56 5.06
C PRO A 150 -11.59 8.43 5.62
N ILE A 151 -11.24 9.47 6.38
CA ILE A 151 -12.19 10.44 6.95
C ILE A 151 -12.18 11.72 6.11
N GLY A 152 -13.36 12.28 5.86
CA GLY A 152 -13.56 13.48 5.06
C GLY A 152 -14.45 13.22 3.85
N ASN A 153 -14.34 14.10 2.87
CA ASN A 153 -15.17 14.07 1.66
C ASN A 153 -14.28 14.08 0.41
N LEU A 154 -14.49 13.10 -0.47
CA LEU A 154 -13.85 12.99 -1.78
C LEU A 154 -14.90 12.68 -2.86
N GLY A 155 -15.40 13.72 -3.52
CA GLY A 155 -16.43 13.57 -4.56
C GLY A 155 -17.72 12.93 -4.03
N ALA A 156 -18.00 11.69 -4.45
CA ALA A 156 -19.16 10.92 -3.98
C ALA A 156 -18.91 10.19 -2.64
N TYR A 157 -17.66 10.06 -2.23
CA TYR A 157 -17.27 9.41 -0.99
C TYR A 157 -17.32 10.42 0.16
N GLN A 158 -18.13 10.13 1.19
CA GLN A 158 -18.23 10.94 2.40
C GLN A 158 -18.20 9.99 3.59
N ASN A 159 -17.16 10.08 4.41
CA ASN A 159 -17.04 9.25 5.59
C ASN A 159 -16.58 10.08 6.79
N TRP A 160 -17.41 10.04 7.82
CA TRP A 160 -17.16 10.64 9.14
C TRP A 160 -17.54 9.68 10.26
N HIS A 161 -17.67 8.39 9.92
CA HIS A 161 -18.02 7.35 10.86
C HIS A 161 -16.74 6.76 11.46
N LEU A 162 -16.72 6.58 12.78
CA LEU A 162 -15.69 5.81 13.46
C LEU A 162 -16.22 4.38 13.58
N ASP A 163 -15.56 3.42 12.94
CA ASP A 163 -16.02 2.05 12.82
C ASP A 163 -15.27 1.08 13.75
N HIS A 164 -14.17 1.52 14.36
CA HIS A 164 -13.39 0.73 15.29
C HIS A 164 -13.34 1.33 16.69
N TYR A 165 -13.52 0.47 17.70
CA TYR A 165 -13.66 0.85 19.10
C TYR A 165 -12.92 -0.15 19.99
N THR A 166 -12.09 0.35 20.90
CA THR A 166 -11.50 -0.47 21.98
C THR A 166 -12.57 -1.01 22.93
N HIS A 167 -13.60 -0.20 23.19
CA HIS A 167 -14.82 -0.54 23.92
C HIS A 167 -15.96 0.31 23.37
N ALA A 168 -17.19 -0.21 23.36
CA ALA A 168 -18.33 0.55 22.86
C ALA A 168 -18.60 1.83 23.70
N PHE A 169 -18.69 2.97 23.02
CA PHE A 169 -19.19 4.23 23.55
C PHE A 169 -19.81 5.08 22.43
N ASP A 170 -20.64 6.05 22.81
CA ASP A 170 -21.20 7.00 21.84
C ASP A 170 -20.11 8.00 21.43
N ALA A 171 -19.37 7.68 20.37
CA ALA A 171 -18.35 8.56 19.82
C ALA A 171 -19.01 9.80 19.17
N PRO A 172 -18.72 11.03 19.65
CA PRO A 172 -19.33 12.25 19.14
C PRO A 172 -18.73 12.67 17.80
N LEU A 173 -19.58 13.07 16.86
CA LEU A 173 -19.19 13.91 15.73
C LEU A 173 -19.33 15.38 16.19
N PRO A 174 -18.22 16.10 16.46
CA PRO A 174 -18.29 17.43 17.10
C PRO A 174 -18.78 18.53 16.15
N PHE A 175 -19.16 18.19 14.93
CA PHE A 175 -19.49 19.13 13.86
C PHE A 175 -20.90 18.88 13.33
N HIS A 176 -21.64 19.94 13.05
CA HIS A 176 -22.94 19.84 12.40
C HIS A 176 -22.83 19.21 11.01
N GLU A 177 -23.82 18.37 10.66
CA GLU A 177 -23.89 17.65 9.38
C GLU A 177 -23.74 18.54 8.14
N LYS A 178 -24.20 19.79 8.19
CA LYS A 178 -24.12 20.71 7.05
C LYS A 178 -22.67 21.10 6.70
N GLU A 179 -21.87 21.39 7.71
CA GLU A 179 -20.46 21.76 7.52
C GLU A 179 -19.63 20.53 7.16
N VAL A 180 -19.92 19.40 7.82
CA VAL A 180 -19.35 18.08 7.48
C VAL A 180 -19.61 17.72 6.02
N ALA A 181 -20.84 17.85 5.51
CA ALA A 181 -21.19 17.58 4.12
C ALA A 181 -20.61 18.61 3.12
N ALA A 182 -20.26 19.81 3.58
CA ALA A 182 -19.70 20.88 2.75
C ALA A 182 -18.17 20.83 2.66
N TYR A 183 -17.49 20.17 3.62
CA TYR A 183 -16.05 19.98 3.62
C TYR A 183 -15.59 19.32 2.30
N GLN A 184 -14.49 19.76 1.70
CA GLN A 184 -14.05 19.31 0.37
C GLN A 184 -12.72 18.53 0.41
N HIS A 185 -12.25 18.20 1.61
CA HIS A 185 -10.94 17.61 1.83
C HIS A 185 -11.06 16.26 2.54
N THR A 186 -9.97 15.51 2.52
CA THR A 186 -9.80 14.30 3.32
C THR A 186 -8.76 14.59 4.39
N LEU A 187 -8.82 13.89 5.53
CA LEU A 187 -7.81 14.02 6.57
C LEU A 187 -6.51 13.27 6.21
N ALA A 188 -6.26 13.02 4.92
CA ALA A 188 -4.99 12.59 4.32
C ALA A 188 -5.12 12.79 2.80
N PRO A 189 -4.09 13.30 2.10
CA PRO A 189 -4.13 13.37 0.63
C PRO A 189 -4.31 11.97 0.04
N VAL A 190 -5.25 11.82 -0.90
CA VAL A 190 -5.51 10.55 -1.58
C VAL A 190 -4.76 10.52 -2.91
N ILE A 191 -3.98 9.46 -3.13
CA ILE A 191 -3.18 9.26 -4.35
C ILE A 191 -4.07 8.74 -5.49
N SER A 192 -3.85 9.24 -6.70
CA SER A 192 -4.43 8.69 -7.92
C SER A 192 -3.47 8.83 -9.11
N ILE A 193 -3.80 8.20 -10.24
CA ILE A 193 -3.11 8.39 -11.52
C ILE A 193 -3.95 9.30 -12.41
N ASP A 194 -3.39 10.44 -12.84
CA ASP A 194 -4.03 11.30 -13.83
C ASP A 194 -3.76 10.76 -15.23
N ARG A 195 -4.73 10.02 -15.76
CA ARG A 195 -4.66 9.40 -17.08
C ARG A 195 -4.65 10.40 -18.24
N ILE A 196 -5.14 11.62 -18.04
CA ILE A 196 -5.17 12.65 -19.10
C ILE A 196 -3.82 13.34 -19.20
N ALA A 197 -3.19 13.60 -18.05
CA ALA A 197 -1.84 14.15 -17.99
C ALA A 197 -0.75 13.11 -18.31
N SER A 198 -1.03 11.83 -18.10
CA SER A 198 -0.11 10.72 -18.39
C SER A 198 0.02 10.42 -19.88
N VAL A 199 1.20 9.92 -20.28
CA VAL A 199 1.47 9.31 -21.58
C VAL A 199 1.47 7.80 -21.41
N LEU A 200 0.28 7.19 -21.39
CA LEU A 200 0.09 5.75 -21.13
C LEU A 200 0.15 4.87 -22.39
N SER A 201 0.49 5.44 -23.54
CA SER A 201 0.66 4.69 -24.78
C SER A 201 1.81 5.30 -25.58
N VAL A 202 2.82 4.49 -25.87
CA VAL A 202 4.06 4.92 -26.50
C VAL A 202 4.36 3.96 -27.65
N ILE A 203 4.57 4.50 -28.85
CA ILE A 203 5.13 3.73 -29.95
C ILE A 203 6.61 3.49 -29.64
N GLU A 204 7.15 2.30 -29.84
CA GLU A 204 8.53 1.96 -29.47
C GLU A 204 9.59 2.52 -30.45
N GLY A 205 9.35 2.38 -31.76
CA GLY A 205 10.27 2.75 -32.82
C GLY A 205 11.43 1.80 -33.06
N ALA A 206 11.89 1.79 -34.31
CA ALA A 206 13.07 1.06 -34.83
C ALA A 206 14.38 0.99 -33.99
N SER A 207 14.58 1.89 -33.01
CA SER A 207 15.77 1.95 -32.13
C SER A 207 15.63 3.03 -31.04
N GLY A 208 16.39 2.88 -29.95
CA GLY A 208 16.61 3.92 -28.95
C GLY A 208 15.61 3.82 -27.79
N THR A 209 15.42 4.91 -27.05
CA THR A 209 14.52 4.93 -25.90
C THR A 209 13.51 6.07 -25.97
N ARG A 210 12.25 5.77 -25.65
CA ARG A 210 11.14 6.72 -25.51
C ARG A 210 10.62 6.68 -24.08
N GLN A 211 9.89 7.71 -23.65
CA GLN A 211 9.42 7.80 -22.27
C GLN A 211 7.92 7.59 -22.21
N MET A 212 7.52 6.61 -21.41
CA MET A 212 6.16 6.45 -20.92
C MET A 212 6.04 7.22 -19.60
N GLU A 213 5.05 8.10 -19.50
CA GLU A 213 4.93 9.04 -18.38
C GLU A 213 3.68 8.72 -17.55
N PHE A 214 3.86 8.41 -16.27
CA PHE A 214 2.77 8.22 -15.32
C PHE A 214 2.71 9.43 -14.38
N VAL A 215 1.63 10.22 -14.49
CA VAL A 215 1.41 11.39 -13.64
C VAL A 215 0.63 10.96 -12.40
N VAL A 216 1.34 10.89 -11.28
CA VAL A 216 0.78 10.60 -9.96
C VAL A 216 0.26 11.92 -9.38
N THR A 217 -0.95 11.92 -8.84
CA THR A 217 -1.60 13.11 -8.27
C THR A 217 -2.12 12.86 -6.87
N LEU A 218 -2.28 13.95 -6.11
CA LEU A 218 -2.96 13.98 -4.83
C LEU A 218 -4.31 14.70 -4.98
N SER A 219 -5.28 14.29 -4.17
CA SER A 219 -6.60 14.96 -4.07
C SER A 219 -6.49 16.44 -3.69
N GLU A 220 -5.39 16.84 -3.05
CA GLU A 220 -5.07 18.20 -2.65
C GLU A 220 -3.56 18.43 -2.60
N PRO A 221 -3.08 19.69 -2.59
CA PRO A 221 -1.66 19.96 -2.43
C PRO A 221 -1.11 19.39 -1.13
N ALA A 222 0.05 18.74 -1.21
CA ALA A 222 0.70 18.12 -0.06
C ALA A 222 1.05 19.18 1.00
N THR A 223 0.75 18.92 2.27
CA THR A 223 1.13 19.80 3.39
C THR A 223 2.57 19.54 3.85
N THR A 224 3.01 18.29 3.74
CA THR A 224 4.38 17.80 3.93
C THR A 224 4.86 17.08 2.66
N THR A 225 6.08 16.54 2.64
CA THR A 225 6.54 15.77 1.46
C THR A 225 5.90 14.39 1.48
N VAL A 226 5.25 14.00 0.39
CA VAL A 226 4.69 12.67 0.18
C VAL A 226 5.71 11.83 -0.60
N GLY A 227 6.10 10.67 -0.06
CA GLY A 227 6.96 9.70 -0.71
C GLY A 227 6.15 8.49 -1.15
N ILE A 228 6.26 8.09 -2.42
CA ILE A 228 5.47 6.98 -2.97
C ILE A 228 6.45 6.02 -3.66
N PRO A 229 6.83 4.92 -2.98
CA PRO A 229 7.53 3.82 -3.61
C PRO A 229 6.75 3.30 -4.82
N TYR A 230 7.46 3.01 -5.91
CA TYR A 230 6.90 2.45 -7.12
C TYR A 230 7.82 1.41 -7.73
N ARG A 231 7.24 0.51 -8.53
CA ARG A 231 7.98 -0.45 -9.35
C ARG A 231 7.20 -0.87 -10.59
N THR A 232 7.93 -1.25 -11.64
CA THR A 232 7.36 -2.05 -12.75
C THR A 232 7.20 -3.50 -12.31
N LEU A 233 6.14 -4.17 -12.80
CA LEU A 233 5.83 -5.55 -12.47
C LEU A 233 5.94 -6.44 -13.70
N ASP A 234 7.13 -7.00 -13.91
CA ASP A 234 7.37 -7.98 -14.96
C ASP A 234 6.51 -9.25 -14.75
N GLY A 235 6.10 -9.86 -15.85
CA GLY A 235 5.17 -11.00 -15.86
C GLY A 235 3.71 -10.70 -15.45
N MET A 236 3.41 -9.47 -14.98
CA MET A 236 2.02 -9.00 -14.82
C MET A 236 1.53 -8.20 -16.03
N GLY A 237 2.48 -7.62 -16.78
CA GLY A 237 2.27 -7.10 -18.12
C GLY A 237 2.38 -8.18 -19.19
N THR A 238 2.47 -7.74 -20.44
CA THR A 238 2.77 -8.61 -21.58
C THR A 238 4.12 -8.30 -22.22
N ALA A 239 4.65 -7.10 -21.94
CA ALA A 239 6.02 -6.71 -22.27
C ALA A 239 6.99 -7.35 -21.27
N THR A 240 8.21 -7.59 -21.73
CA THR A 240 9.34 -8.17 -21.00
C THR A 240 10.33 -7.08 -20.58
N GLY A 241 10.63 -7.02 -19.28
CA GLY A 241 11.67 -6.16 -18.73
C GLY A 241 13.04 -6.38 -19.39
N GLY A 242 13.77 -5.29 -19.64
CA GLY A 242 15.08 -5.30 -20.28
C GLY A 242 15.08 -5.54 -21.79
N ILE A 243 13.95 -5.95 -22.38
CA ILE A 243 13.77 -6.09 -23.83
C ILE A 243 12.93 -4.92 -24.35
N ASP A 244 11.72 -4.74 -23.81
CA ASP A 244 10.71 -3.80 -24.35
C ASP A 244 10.66 -2.50 -23.53
N TYR A 245 11.06 -2.58 -22.26
CA TYR A 245 11.16 -1.44 -21.36
C TYR A 245 12.29 -1.63 -20.34
N THR A 246 12.78 -0.52 -19.78
CA THR A 246 13.69 -0.57 -18.64
C THR A 246 12.86 -0.77 -17.37
N GLU A 247 13.16 -1.82 -16.62
CA GLU A 247 12.57 -2.05 -15.32
C GLU A 247 13.00 -0.96 -14.34
N GLU A 248 12.06 -0.51 -13.52
CA GLU A 248 12.29 0.59 -12.60
C GLU A 248 11.69 0.26 -11.24
N ALA A 249 12.46 0.52 -10.18
CA ALA A 249 11.99 0.52 -8.80
C ALA A 249 12.61 1.71 -8.07
N SER A 250 11.77 2.62 -7.57
CA SER A 250 12.24 3.85 -6.94
C SER A 250 11.15 4.48 -6.06
N THR A 251 11.39 5.70 -5.58
CA THR A 251 10.38 6.50 -4.85
C THR A 251 10.14 7.80 -5.60
N VAL A 252 8.87 8.08 -5.94
CA VAL A 252 8.45 9.39 -6.45
C VAL A 252 8.05 10.29 -5.28
N TYR A 253 8.45 11.57 -5.34
CA TYR A 253 8.16 12.54 -4.29
C TYR A 253 7.24 13.64 -4.80
N ILE A 254 6.17 13.93 -4.05
CA ILE A 254 5.34 15.13 -4.22
C ILE A 254 5.67 16.06 -3.05
N TYR A 255 6.38 17.15 -3.33
CA TYR A 255 6.85 18.06 -2.29
C TYR A 255 5.71 18.94 -1.75
N ALA A 256 5.88 19.46 -0.53
CA ALA A 256 4.92 20.36 0.10
C ALA A 256 4.51 21.53 -0.84
N GLY A 257 3.21 21.77 -0.95
CA GLY A 257 2.57 22.73 -1.84
C GLY A 257 2.35 22.24 -3.28
N GLN A 258 2.82 21.04 -3.64
CA GLN A 258 2.57 20.41 -4.94
C GLN A 258 1.45 19.37 -4.84
N SER A 259 0.80 19.07 -5.96
CA SER A 259 -0.28 18.08 -6.03
C SER A 259 -0.01 16.95 -7.02
N SER A 260 1.19 16.91 -7.61
CA SER A 260 1.52 15.89 -8.62
C SER A 260 3.03 15.73 -8.80
N ALA A 261 3.42 14.55 -9.27
CA ALA A 261 4.76 14.22 -9.75
C ALA A 261 4.66 13.20 -10.89
N THR A 262 5.74 13.07 -11.67
CA THR A 262 5.78 12.18 -12.84
C THR A 262 6.80 11.07 -12.62
N ILE A 263 6.37 9.83 -12.87
CA ILE A 263 7.23 8.66 -13.02
C ILE A 263 7.46 8.45 -14.52
N ASN A 264 8.71 8.17 -14.91
CA ASN A 264 9.06 7.90 -16.30
C ASN A 264 9.59 6.48 -16.41
N ILE A 265 9.03 5.70 -17.33
CA ILE A 265 9.50 4.36 -17.69
C ILE A 265 10.05 4.44 -19.11
N ALA A 266 11.29 4.01 -19.32
CA ALA A 266 11.91 4.01 -20.63
C ALA A 266 11.40 2.82 -21.45
N VAL A 267 10.74 3.08 -22.57
CA VAL A 267 10.38 2.10 -23.60
C VAL A 267 11.59 1.94 -24.53
N LEU A 268 12.04 0.71 -24.69
CA LEU A 268 13.16 0.32 -25.55
C LEU A 268 12.59 0.04 -26.94
N GLY A 269 13.12 0.70 -27.96
CA GLY A 269 12.68 0.48 -29.33
C GLY A 269 13.60 -0.46 -30.07
N ASP A 270 13.03 -1.40 -30.82
CA ASP A 270 13.77 -2.23 -31.77
C ASP A 270 13.06 -2.39 -33.12
N SER A 271 13.38 -3.44 -33.90
CA SER A 271 12.85 -3.65 -35.27
C SER A 271 12.18 -5.01 -35.46
N THR A 272 11.87 -5.68 -34.36
CA THR A 272 11.18 -6.96 -34.28
C THR A 272 9.69 -6.72 -34.45
N ASP A 273 9.00 -7.58 -35.19
CA ASP A 273 7.54 -7.47 -35.37
C ASP A 273 6.85 -8.20 -34.22
N GLU A 274 6.29 -7.42 -33.30
CA GLU A 274 5.65 -7.86 -32.06
C GLU A 274 4.16 -7.46 -32.02
N VAL A 275 3.43 -8.02 -31.06
CA VAL A 275 2.07 -7.56 -30.79
C VAL A 275 2.14 -6.33 -29.89
N ASP A 276 1.09 -5.50 -29.85
CA ASP A 276 1.08 -4.46 -28.82
C ASP A 276 1.13 -5.08 -27.43
N GLU A 277 1.91 -4.46 -26.56
CA GLU A 277 2.25 -4.99 -25.25
C GLU A 277 1.88 -4.03 -24.13
N SER A 278 2.03 -4.49 -22.90
CA SER A 278 1.65 -3.76 -21.70
C SER A 278 2.70 -3.84 -20.62
N VAL A 279 2.91 -2.71 -19.96
CA VAL A 279 3.73 -2.57 -18.75
C VAL A 279 2.79 -2.25 -17.59
N VAL A 280 2.98 -2.91 -16.45
CA VAL A 280 2.22 -2.64 -15.22
C VAL A 280 3.11 -1.89 -14.23
N LEU A 281 2.68 -0.71 -13.80
CA LEU A 281 3.29 0.07 -12.74
C LEU A 281 2.49 -0.14 -11.45
N GLU A 282 3.18 -0.43 -10.35
CA GLU A 282 2.62 -0.52 -9.00
C GLU A 282 3.20 0.59 -8.13
N LEU A 283 2.33 1.37 -7.49
CA LEU A 283 2.63 2.27 -6.39
C LEU A 283 2.25 1.56 -5.09
N PHE A 284 3.08 1.60 -4.06
CA PHE A 284 2.83 0.88 -2.82
C PHE A 284 3.38 1.64 -1.60
N ASN A 285 2.84 1.37 -0.42
CA ASN A 285 3.30 1.89 0.87
C ASN A 285 3.67 3.40 0.86
N PRO A 286 2.75 4.29 0.48
CA PRO A 286 3.00 5.73 0.47
C PRO A 286 3.20 6.26 1.89
N GLU A 287 4.04 7.29 2.01
CA GLU A 287 4.24 8.07 3.22
C GLU A 287 3.54 9.44 3.08
N ASN A 288 2.84 9.88 4.12
CA ASN A 288 2.06 11.09 4.26
C ASN A 288 0.87 11.22 3.29
N ALA A 289 0.41 10.10 2.72
CA ALA A 289 -0.75 10.01 1.84
C ALA A 289 -1.32 8.59 1.86
N VAL A 290 -2.54 8.42 1.36
CA VAL A 290 -3.21 7.12 1.31
C VAL A 290 -3.67 6.80 -0.11
N PHE A 291 -3.83 5.51 -0.42
CA PHE A 291 -4.55 5.11 -1.63
C PHE A 291 -6.07 5.11 -1.38
N PRO A 292 -6.89 5.14 -2.45
CA PRO A 292 -8.34 5.02 -2.33
C PRO A 292 -8.75 3.74 -1.58
N ASP A 293 -9.83 3.83 -0.80
CA ASP A 293 -10.43 2.71 -0.06
C ASP A 293 -9.48 1.95 0.90
N GLY A 294 -8.33 2.51 1.24
CA GLY A 294 -7.33 1.81 2.08
C GLY A 294 -6.59 0.69 1.38
N ALA A 295 -6.59 0.69 0.04
CA ALA A 295 -5.77 -0.25 -0.70
C ALA A 295 -4.29 -0.11 -0.29
N PRO A 296 -3.54 -1.22 -0.19
CA PRO A 296 -2.11 -1.19 0.13
C PRO A 296 -1.25 -0.79 -1.06
N SER A 297 -1.80 -0.88 -2.28
CA SER A 297 -1.13 -0.48 -3.51
C SER A 297 -2.12 0.03 -4.55
N LEU A 298 -1.62 0.80 -5.51
CA LEU A 298 -2.35 1.25 -6.69
C LEU A 298 -1.60 0.79 -7.94
N ARG A 299 -2.29 0.10 -8.84
CA ARG A 299 -1.71 -0.38 -10.11
C ARG A 299 -2.30 0.37 -11.29
N THR A 300 -1.46 0.59 -12.30
CA THR A 300 -1.87 1.16 -13.59
C THR A 300 -1.13 0.49 -14.73
N THR A 301 -1.76 0.44 -15.89
CA THR A 301 -1.21 -0.16 -17.11
C THR A 301 -0.81 0.92 -18.10
N GLY A 302 0.38 0.78 -18.67
CA GLY A 302 0.81 1.48 -19.86
C GLY A 302 0.92 0.53 -21.05
N VAL A 303 0.83 1.06 -22.26
CA VAL A 303 0.83 0.29 -23.52
C VAL A 303 2.05 0.64 -24.36
N ILE A 304 2.78 -0.38 -24.79
CA ILE A 304 3.83 -0.27 -25.81
C ILE A 304 3.18 -0.62 -27.14
N LEU A 305 3.29 0.28 -28.11
CA LEU A 305 2.76 0.10 -29.45
C LEU A 305 3.89 -0.28 -30.40
N ASP A 306 3.76 -1.45 -30.98
CA ASP A 306 4.65 -1.91 -32.04
C ASP A 306 4.36 -1.14 -33.35
N ASP A 307 5.43 -0.62 -33.97
CA ASP A 307 5.43 0.03 -35.29
C ASP A 307 6.19 -0.75 -36.37
N ASP A 308 6.48 -2.02 -36.11
CA ASP A 308 7.14 -2.92 -37.02
C ASP A 308 6.15 -3.88 -37.71
N GLY A 309 6.65 -4.56 -38.73
CA GLY A 309 5.81 -5.45 -39.54
C GLY A 309 4.68 -4.78 -40.32
N SER A 310 3.65 -5.56 -40.61
CA SER A 310 2.48 -5.11 -41.42
C SER A 310 1.16 -5.76 -41.03
N ALA A 311 1.19 -6.64 -40.03
CA ALA A 311 0.00 -7.23 -39.46
C ALA A 311 -0.71 -6.21 -38.56
N SER A 312 -1.91 -6.58 -38.10
CA SER A 312 -2.58 -5.80 -37.06
C SER A 312 -2.05 -6.26 -35.72
N ASN A 313 -1.46 -5.34 -34.96
CA ASN A 313 -0.89 -5.63 -33.63
C ASN A 313 -1.87 -5.26 -32.50
N LEU A 314 -3.12 -4.92 -32.85
CA LEU A 314 -4.21 -4.58 -31.93
C LEU A 314 -4.36 -5.63 -30.81
N ALA A 315 -4.12 -5.22 -29.58
CA ALA A 315 -4.14 -6.05 -28.39
C ALA A 315 -5.27 -5.64 -27.42
N LEU A 316 -5.61 -6.55 -26.52
CA LEU A 316 -6.52 -6.31 -25.40
C LEU A 316 -5.77 -6.49 -24.07
N PHE A 317 -5.95 -5.55 -23.17
CA PHE A 317 -5.44 -5.61 -21.81
C PHE A 317 -6.57 -5.44 -20.81
N VAL A 318 -6.56 -6.24 -19.75
CA VAL A 318 -7.49 -6.13 -18.63
C VAL A 318 -6.67 -5.77 -17.40
N SER A 319 -7.07 -4.69 -16.71
CA SER A 319 -6.35 -4.24 -15.52
C SER A 319 -6.39 -5.28 -14.42
N GLN A 320 -5.42 -5.20 -13.52
CA GLN A 320 -5.48 -5.89 -12.24
C GLN A 320 -6.04 -4.94 -11.18
N VAL A 321 -6.80 -5.50 -10.25
CA VAL A 321 -7.54 -4.72 -9.25
C VAL A 321 -7.23 -5.27 -7.87
N GLN A 322 -7.09 -4.39 -6.89
CA GLN A 322 -7.13 -4.72 -5.48
C GLN A 322 -8.33 -4.04 -4.87
N VAL A 323 -9.05 -4.76 -4.01
CA VAL A 323 -10.25 -4.26 -3.35
C VAL A 323 -10.31 -4.83 -1.94
N VAL A 324 -10.47 -3.96 -0.96
CA VAL A 324 -10.77 -4.36 0.41
C VAL A 324 -12.25 -4.75 0.49
N GLU A 325 -12.56 -5.90 1.05
CA GLU A 325 -13.92 -6.44 1.04
C GLU A 325 -14.89 -5.66 1.94
N GLY A 326 -14.41 -5.23 3.11
CA GLY A 326 -15.17 -4.51 4.12
C GLY A 326 -16.18 -5.38 4.85
N ASN A 327 -16.75 -4.84 5.93
CA ASN A 327 -17.61 -5.60 6.85
C ASN A 327 -18.98 -6.08 6.29
N SER A 328 -19.31 -5.74 5.04
CA SER A 328 -20.59 -6.07 4.40
C SER A 328 -20.56 -5.90 2.88
N GLY A 329 -21.37 -6.68 2.16
CA GLY A 329 -21.50 -6.56 0.70
C GLY A 329 -21.87 -5.17 0.20
N GLY A 330 -21.19 -4.71 -0.86
CA GLY A 330 -21.44 -3.41 -1.49
C GLY A 330 -20.26 -2.81 -2.26
N LYS A 331 -19.03 -3.32 -2.05
CA LYS A 331 -17.85 -2.93 -2.80
C LYS A 331 -17.83 -3.58 -4.20
N GLN A 332 -17.10 -2.98 -5.12
CA GLN A 332 -17.03 -3.43 -6.51
C GLN A 332 -15.57 -3.51 -6.94
N ALA A 333 -15.14 -4.67 -7.43
CA ALA A 333 -13.91 -4.77 -8.21
C ALA A 333 -14.19 -4.20 -9.61
N VAL A 334 -13.54 -3.07 -9.95
CA VAL A 334 -13.74 -2.39 -11.24
C VAL A 334 -12.54 -2.63 -12.13
N PHE A 335 -12.71 -3.53 -13.10
CA PHE A 335 -11.70 -3.82 -14.12
C PHE A 335 -11.79 -2.82 -15.25
N GLU A 336 -10.66 -2.21 -15.60
CA GLU A 336 -10.51 -1.50 -16.86
C GLU A 336 -10.16 -2.49 -17.97
N VAL A 337 -10.82 -2.33 -19.11
CA VAL A 337 -10.61 -3.16 -20.30
C VAL A 337 -10.17 -2.23 -21.41
N GLN A 338 -8.94 -2.38 -21.87
CA GLN A 338 -8.27 -1.45 -22.77
C GLN A 338 -7.86 -2.15 -24.07
N LEU A 339 -8.22 -1.57 -25.21
CA LEU A 339 -7.58 -1.84 -26.49
C LEU A 339 -6.29 -1.03 -26.58
N SER A 340 -5.23 -1.63 -27.09
CA SER A 340 -3.94 -0.96 -27.27
C SER A 340 -4.03 0.30 -28.13
N ARG A 341 -4.82 0.22 -29.22
CA ARG A 341 -5.04 1.31 -30.19
C ARG A 341 -6.50 1.34 -30.65
N PRO A 342 -7.02 2.50 -31.13
CA PRO A 342 -8.40 2.58 -31.61
C PRO A 342 -8.61 1.71 -32.86
N SER A 343 -9.72 0.96 -32.88
CA SER A 343 -10.16 0.21 -34.08
C SER A 343 -11.07 1.07 -34.96
N THR A 344 -11.02 0.84 -36.28
CA THR A 344 -11.97 1.43 -37.24
C THR A 344 -13.29 0.68 -37.30
N ASP A 345 -13.32 -0.57 -36.85
CA ASP A 345 -14.50 -1.42 -36.79
C ASP A 345 -14.93 -1.65 -35.33
N SER A 346 -16.21 -1.99 -35.11
CA SER A 346 -16.68 -2.36 -33.79
C SER A 346 -16.06 -3.69 -33.34
N VAL A 347 -15.50 -3.73 -32.13
CA VAL A 347 -14.93 -4.94 -31.51
C VAL A 347 -15.86 -5.38 -30.38
N THR A 348 -16.37 -6.62 -30.44
CA THR A 348 -17.22 -7.19 -29.38
C THR A 348 -16.58 -8.44 -28.80
N LEU A 349 -16.45 -8.47 -27.49
CA LEU A 349 -15.78 -9.54 -26.75
C LEU A 349 -16.70 -10.04 -25.65
N ASN A 350 -16.76 -11.36 -25.46
CA ASN A 350 -17.46 -11.97 -24.34
C ASN A 350 -16.53 -12.06 -23.14
N TYR A 351 -17.05 -11.90 -21.93
CA TYR A 351 -16.31 -12.13 -20.69
C TYR A 351 -17.10 -13.02 -19.72
N THR A 352 -16.37 -13.65 -18.83
CA THR A 352 -16.89 -14.35 -17.64
C THR A 352 -15.93 -14.15 -16.48
N THR A 353 -16.44 -14.10 -15.27
CA THR A 353 -15.61 -14.29 -14.08
C THR A 353 -15.29 -15.78 -13.94
N ALA A 354 -14.14 -16.06 -13.34
CA ALA A 354 -13.69 -17.40 -12.99
C ALA A 354 -13.10 -17.38 -11.58
N ASP A 355 -13.48 -18.37 -10.77
CA ASP A 355 -12.98 -18.54 -9.42
C ASP A 355 -11.45 -18.68 -9.42
N GLY A 356 -10.82 -18.10 -8.41
CA GLY A 356 -9.42 -18.35 -8.04
C GLY A 356 -9.41 -19.01 -6.67
N SER A 357 -8.81 -18.35 -5.68
CA SER A 357 -9.08 -18.69 -4.27
C SER A 357 -10.45 -18.22 -3.83
N ALA A 358 -10.92 -17.07 -4.34
CA ALA A 358 -12.26 -16.55 -4.12
C ALA A 358 -13.30 -17.34 -4.93
N VAL A 359 -14.40 -17.67 -4.30
CA VAL A 359 -15.52 -18.50 -4.75
C VAL A 359 -16.77 -17.64 -4.99
N ALA A 360 -17.32 -17.75 -6.19
CA ALA A 360 -18.56 -17.07 -6.54
C ALA A 360 -19.73 -17.44 -5.58
N GLY A 361 -20.39 -16.40 -5.06
CA GLY A 361 -21.51 -16.49 -4.13
C GLY A 361 -21.11 -16.54 -2.66
N GLN A 362 -19.82 -16.61 -2.34
CA GLN A 362 -19.27 -16.41 -1.00
C GLN A 362 -18.56 -15.06 -0.97
N ASP A 363 -17.55 -14.86 -1.83
CA ASP A 363 -16.63 -13.72 -1.70
C ASP A 363 -16.86 -12.68 -2.82
N TYR A 364 -17.44 -13.11 -3.94
CA TYR A 364 -17.84 -12.22 -5.02
C TYR A 364 -19.07 -12.73 -5.77
N GLN A 365 -19.77 -11.84 -6.50
CA GLN A 365 -20.88 -12.26 -7.35
C GLN A 365 -20.40 -12.54 -8.78
N ALA A 366 -20.51 -13.80 -9.24
CA ALA A 366 -20.16 -14.16 -10.61
C ALA A 366 -20.88 -13.29 -11.66
N GLN A 367 -20.12 -12.87 -12.68
CA GLN A 367 -20.59 -12.06 -13.80
C GLN A 367 -20.21 -12.71 -15.14
N ALA A 368 -21.07 -12.57 -16.13
CA ALA A 368 -20.76 -12.88 -17.52
C ALA A 368 -21.52 -11.95 -18.44
N GLY A 369 -20.91 -11.58 -19.56
CA GLY A 369 -21.50 -10.60 -20.46
C GLY A 369 -20.66 -10.32 -21.69
N THR A 370 -20.91 -9.18 -22.30
CA THR A 370 -20.21 -8.71 -23.50
C THR A 370 -19.78 -7.26 -23.33
N VAL A 371 -18.57 -6.94 -23.79
CA VAL A 371 -18.10 -5.57 -23.95
C VAL A 371 -18.01 -5.28 -25.46
N THR A 372 -18.55 -4.15 -25.88
CA THR A 372 -18.46 -3.67 -27.26
C THR A 372 -17.75 -2.32 -27.29
N PHE A 373 -16.62 -2.27 -27.99
CA PHE A 373 -15.94 -1.04 -28.39
C PHE A 373 -16.49 -0.59 -29.73
N LEU A 374 -17.03 0.63 -29.78
CA LEU A 374 -17.39 1.29 -31.02
C LEU A 374 -16.12 1.82 -31.70
N PRO A 375 -16.16 2.11 -33.03
CA PRO A 375 -15.01 2.68 -33.72
C PRO A 375 -14.43 3.91 -32.99
N GLY A 376 -13.13 3.87 -32.73
CA GLY A 376 -12.39 4.91 -32.00
C GLY A 376 -12.40 4.80 -30.47
N GLU A 377 -13.22 3.92 -29.88
CA GLU A 377 -13.17 3.67 -28.43
C GLU A 377 -12.05 2.71 -28.07
N THR A 378 -11.32 2.99 -27.00
CA THR A 378 -10.22 2.15 -26.51
C THR A 378 -10.36 1.68 -25.07
N VAL A 379 -11.26 2.27 -24.27
CA VAL A 379 -11.41 1.91 -22.86
C VAL A 379 -12.86 1.63 -22.51
N LYS A 380 -13.08 0.56 -21.75
CA LYS A 380 -14.35 0.18 -21.12
C LYS A 380 -14.08 -0.28 -19.69
N ALA A 381 -15.13 -0.41 -18.89
CA ALA A 381 -15.04 -0.94 -17.54
C ALA A 381 -16.03 -2.09 -17.35
N VAL A 382 -15.64 -3.06 -16.53
CA VAL A 382 -16.51 -4.13 -16.03
C VAL A 382 -16.42 -4.13 -14.52
N SER A 383 -17.57 -4.00 -13.85
CA SER A 383 -17.64 -4.04 -12.39
C SER A 383 -18.17 -5.39 -11.92
N VAL A 384 -17.50 -5.99 -10.95
CA VAL A 384 -17.89 -7.24 -10.31
C VAL A 384 -18.14 -6.97 -8.82
N PRO A 385 -19.35 -7.25 -8.30
CA PRO A 385 -19.64 -7.05 -6.88
C PRO A 385 -18.77 -7.97 -6.00
N VAL A 386 -18.19 -7.40 -4.95
CA VAL A 386 -17.47 -8.11 -3.88
C VAL A 386 -18.40 -8.21 -2.67
N ILE A 387 -18.40 -9.38 -2.03
CA ILE A 387 -19.21 -9.71 -0.88
C ILE A 387 -18.26 -9.70 0.31
N GLY A 388 -18.26 -8.61 1.08
CA GLY A 388 -17.52 -8.57 2.33
C GLY A 388 -18.34 -9.11 3.50
N ASP A 389 -17.64 -9.62 4.52
CA ASP A 389 -18.24 -10.10 5.75
C ASP A 389 -17.41 -9.74 7.01
N THR A 390 -17.44 -10.53 8.07
CA THR A 390 -16.72 -10.24 9.34
C THR A 390 -15.86 -11.42 9.81
N VAL A 391 -15.68 -12.39 8.92
CA VAL A 391 -14.91 -13.61 9.14
C VAL A 391 -13.54 -13.35 8.59
N ALA A 392 -12.52 -13.45 9.46
CA ALA A 392 -11.16 -13.39 8.97
C ALA A 392 -10.82 -14.60 8.09
N GLU A 393 -10.51 -14.25 6.86
CA GLU A 393 -10.05 -15.11 5.81
C GLU A 393 -8.61 -14.71 5.47
N ALA A 394 -8.14 -15.13 4.31
CA ALA A 394 -6.86 -14.70 3.79
C ALA A 394 -7.13 -13.99 2.48
N ASN A 395 -6.25 -13.09 2.04
CA ASN A 395 -6.48 -12.38 0.78
C ASN A 395 -6.76 -13.37 -0.36
N GLU A 396 -7.90 -13.19 -1.01
CA GLU A 396 -8.38 -14.08 -2.05
C GLU A 396 -8.31 -13.42 -3.42
N PHE A 397 -8.48 -14.19 -4.50
CA PHE A 397 -8.55 -13.62 -5.83
C PHE A 397 -9.51 -14.37 -6.73
N PHE A 398 -10.06 -13.65 -7.70
CA PHE A 398 -10.80 -14.20 -8.83
C PHE A 398 -10.35 -13.51 -10.12
N ASN A 399 -10.71 -14.08 -11.27
CA ASN A 399 -10.30 -13.57 -12.57
C ASN A 399 -11.50 -13.10 -13.40
N LEU A 400 -11.32 -12.00 -14.13
CA LEU A 400 -12.18 -11.59 -15.24
C LEU A 400 -11.52 -12.02 -16.55
N VAL A 401 -12.15 -12.99 -17.23
CA VAL A 401 -11.58 -13.64 -18.42
C VAL A 401 -12.36 -13.23 -19.66
N PHE A 402 -11.69 -12.63 -20.63
CA PHE A 402 -12.23 -12.37 -21.95
C PHE A 402 -11.96 -13.52 -22.90
N THR A 403 -12.94 -13.82 -23.76
CA THR A 403 -12.76 -14.76 -24.87
C THR A 403 -12.14 -14.02 -26.06
N PRO A 404 -10.92 -14.37 -26.50
CA PRO A 404 -10.28 -13.70 -27.61
C PRO A 404 -11.05 -13.87 -28.92
N THR A 405 -10.89 -12.92 -29.82
CA THR A 405 -11.41 -12.99 -31.20
C THR A 405 -10.26 -12.79 -32.17
N ALA A 406 -10.44 -13.15 -33.44
CA ALA A 406 -9.42 -12.93 -34.47
C ALA A 406 -9.08 -11.44 -34.71
N ALA A 407 -9.83 -10.50 -34.11
CA ALA A 407 -9.53 -9.08 -34.15
C ALA A 407 -8.46 -8.65 -33.11
N ILE A 408 -8.13 -9.53 -32.15
CA ILE A 408 -7.19 -9.27 -31.06
C ILE A 408 -5.95 -10.14 -31.26
N ALA A 409 -4.79 -9.51 -31.46
CA ALA A 409 -3.55 -10.12 -31.89
C ALA A 409 -2.81 -10.88 -30.79
N ASN A 410 -2.81 -10.35 -29.56
CA ASN A 410 -2.21 -11.00 -28.39
C ASN A 410 -2.99 -12.25 -27.90
N GLY A 411 -4.13 -12.56 -28.54
CA GLY A 411 -4.90 -13.76 -28.26
C GLY A 411 -5.41 -13.79 -26.82
N VAL A 412 -4.96 -14.76 -26.02
CA VAL A 412 -5.34 -14.91 -24.60
C VAL A 412 -4.44 -14.10 -23.66
N THR A 413 -3.21 -13.81 -24.05
CA THR A 413 -2.24 -13.07 -23.23
C THR A 413 -2.77 -11.65 -23.05
N GLY A 414 -2.84 -11.13 -21.82
CA GLY A 414 -3.46 -9.83 -21.53
C GLY A 414 -5.00 -9.80 -21.48
N ALA A 415 -5.70 -10.85 -21.92
CA ALA A 415 -7.16 -10.95 -21.91
C ALA A 415 -7.75 -11.41 -20.56
N VAL A 416 -6.93 -11.47 -19.51
CA VAL A 416 -7.31 -11.87 -18.15
C VAL A 416 -6.89 -10.78 -17.17
N GLY A 417 -7.84 -10.28 -16.40
CA GLY A 417 -7.57 -9.40 -15.26
C GLY A 417 -7.80 -10.15 -13.96
N THR A 418 -6.89 -10.00 -13.00
CA THR A 418 -7.05 -10.58 -11.66
C THR A 418 -7.51 -9.51 -10.68
N ALA A 419 -8.58 -9.79 -9.93
CA ALA A 419 -8.95 -9.02 -8.75
C ALA A 419 -8.51 -9.77 -7.51
N VAL A 420 -7.77 -9.08 -6.63
CA VAL A 420 -7.44 -9.56 -5.30
C VAL A 420 -8.39 -8.89 -4.32
N ILE A 421 -9.14 -9.72 -3.59
CA ILE A 421 -9.97 -9.34 -2.46
C ILE A 421 -9.08 -9.36 -1.23
N LEU A 422 -8.93 -8.22 -0.59
CA LEU A 422 -8.13 -8.05 0.61
C LEU A 422 -9.04 -8.19 1.82
N ASP A 423 -8.70 -9.11 2.71
CA ASP A 423 -9.37 -9.34 3.97
C ASP A 423 -9.00 -8.23 4.96
N ASP A 424 -10.00 -7.57 5.55
CA ASP A 424 -9.81 -6.55 6.58
C ASP A 424 -10.21 -6.99 7.99
N ASP A 425 -10.59 -8.26 8.12
CA ASP A 425 -11.03 -8.90 9.34
C ASP A 425 -9.87 -9.46 10.18
N THR A 426 -10.14 -9.93 11.40
CA THR A 426 -9.10 -10.54 12.26
C THR A 426 -9.52 -11.88 12.82
N SER A 427 -8.64 -12.89 12.71
CA SER A 427 -8.70 -14.09 13.55
C SER A 427 -7.43 -14.18 14.38
N SER A 428 -7.57 -14.46 15.66
CA SER A 428 -6.45 -14.83 16.53
C SER A 428 -5.91 -16.24 16.24
N SER A 429 -6.03 -16.77 15.01
CA SER A 429 -5.93 -18.23 14.76
C SER A 429 -5.23 -18.67 13.48
N LEU A 430 -4.79 -17.77 12.61
CA LEU A 430 -3.98 -18.14 11.44
C LEU A 430 -2.48 -18.08 11.78
N PRO A 431 -1.67 -19.02 11.26
CA PRO A 431 -0.23 -18.98 11.44
C PRO A 431 0.36 -17.76 10.73
N GLU A 432 1.34 -17.13 11.38
CA GLU A 432 2.08 -15.98 10.87
C GLU A 432 3.25 -16.46 10.00
N ILE A 433 3.48 -15.79 8.86
CA ILE A 433 4.52 -16.10 7.89
C ILE A 433 5.80 -15.35 8.24
N SER A 434 6.92 -16.04 8.16
CA SER A 434 8.26 -15.46 8.16
C SER A 434 9.04 -15.94 6.93
N LEU A 435 9.93 -15.09 6.44
CA LEU A 435 10.73 -15.33 5.26
C LEU A 435 12.20 -15.05 5.56
N SER A 436 13.08 -15.93 5.09
CA SER A 436 14.52 -15.73 5.19
C SER A 436 15.20 -16.07 3.87
N GLY A 437 16.14 -15.21 3.46
CA GLY A 437 16.96 -15.43 2.28
C GLY A 437 18.28 -16.12 2.62
N GLY A 438 18.70 -17.02 1.75
CA GLY A 438 19.96 -17.75 1.85
C GLY A 438 21.13 -17.00 1.22
N ARG A 439 22.24 -17.72 1.09
CA ARG A 439 23.38 -17.29 0.27
C ARG A 439 23.82 -18.45 -0.59
N THR A 440 24.26 -18.17 -1.81
CA THR A 440 24.86 -19.16 -2.69
C THR A 440 26.11 -18.57 -3.34
N ILE A 441 27.06 -19.42 -3.70
CA ILE A 441 28.21 -18.99 -4.52
C ILE A 441 27.81 -19.25 -5.96
N GLU A 442 28.09 -18.36 -6.92
CA GLU A 442 27.64 -18.50 -8.31
C GLU A 442 28.29 -19.69 -9.06
N GLY A 443 29.61 -19.85 -8.97
CA GLY A 443 30.38 -20.89 -9.66
C GLY A 443 30.64 -20.65 -11.15
N ALA A 444 31.85 -21.01 -11.58
CA ALA A 444 32.44 -20.97 -12.93
C ALA A 444 31.61 -21.28 -14.23
N SER A 445 30.37 -21.84 -14.20
CA SER A 445 29.56 -22.18 -15.42
C SER A 445 28.27 -22.99 -15.19
N SER A 446 28.00 -23.45 -13.97
CA SER A 446 26.82 -24.29 -13.68
C SER A 446 25.85 -23.51 -12.81
N SER A 447 24.58 -23.46 -13.20
CA SER A 447 23.57 -22.83 -12.35
C SER A 447 23.45 -23.52 -10.99
N ARG A 448 23.25 -22.71 -9.96
CA ARG A 448 23.08 -23.15 -8.57
C ARG A 448 21.74 -22.66 -8.04
N GLN A 449 21.32 -23.19 -6.89
CA GLN A 449 20.07 -22.78 -6.27
C GLN A 449 20.39 -21.92 -5.05
N MET A 450 19.72 -20.78 -4.95
CA MET A 450 19.64 -19.97 -3.75
C MET A 450 18.32 -20.29 -3.06
N GLU A 451 18.39 -20.69 -1.80
CA GLU A 451 17.21 -21.07 -1.03
C GLU A 451 16.64 -19.87 -0.27
N PHE A 452 15.34 -19.64 -0.41
CA PHE A 452 14.54 -18.82 0.49
C PHE A 452 13.65 -19.74 1.31
N VAL A 453 13.69 -19.60 2.63
CA VAL A 453 12.92 -20.45 3.55
C VAL A 453 11.74 -19.66 4.08
N VAL A 454 10.54 -20.17 3.79
CA VAL A 454 9.28 -19.68 4.32
C VAL A 454 8.91 -20.52 5.55
N THR A 455 8.63 -19.88 6.67
CA THR A 455 8.28 -20.52 7.95
C THR A 455 6.96 -19.98 8.49
N LEU A 456 6.19 -20.85 9.14
CA LEU A 456 4.97 -20.52 9.86
C LEU A 456 5.21 -20.51 11.37
N SER A 457 4.56 -19.61 12.10
CA SER A 457 4.62 -19.54 13.56
C SER A 457 4.10 -20.82 14.24
N GLU A 458 3.23 -21.56 13.56
CA GLU A 458 2.77 -22.88 13.96
C GLU A 458 2.51 -23.78 12.73
N PRO A 459 2.45 -25.12 12.88
CA PRO A 459 2.13 -26.01 11.77
C PRO A 459 0.77 -25.69 11.16
N ALA A 460 0.73 -25.62 9.83
CA ALA A 460 -0.48 -25.30 9.09
C ALA A 460 -1.59 -26.33 9.40
N THR A 461 -2.80 -25.88 9.72
CA THR A 461 -3.95 -26.77 9.94
C THR A 461 -4.61 -27.19 8.62
N THR A 462 -4.52 -26.32 7.62
CA THR A 462 -4.86 -26.51 6.20
C THR A 462 -3.63 -26.23 5.33
N THR A 463 -3.70 -26.46 4.00
CA THR A 463 -2.58 -26.09 3.13
C THR A 463 -2.51 -24.58 2.99
N VAL A 464 -1.35 -24.00 3.31
CA VAL A 464 -1.03 -22.59 3.08
C VAL A 464 -0.47 -22.43 1.68
N GLU A 465 -0.95 -21.42 0.94
CA GLU A 465 -0.54 -21.10 -0.43
C GLU A 465 0.01 -19.68 -0.45
N ILE A 466 1.23 -19.46 -0.92
CA ILE A 466 1.87 -18.15 -0.85
C ILE A 466 2.48 -17.84 -2.22
N PRO A 467 1.83 -16.96 -3.02
CA PRO A 467 2.45 -16.38 -4.20
C PRO A 467 3.76 -15.68 -3.85
N TYR A 468 4.76 -15.85 -4.71
CA TYR A 468 6.04 -15.17 -4.60
C TYR A 468 6.53 -14.66 -5.94
N ARG A 469 7.41 -13.66 -5.89
CA ARG A 469 8.17 -13.18 -7.04
C ARG A 469 9.56 -12.70 -6.65
N THR A 470 10.53 -12.80 -7.55
CA THR A 470 11.76 -12.00 -7.47
C THR A 470 11.47 -10.55 -7.86
N LEU A 471 12.21 -9.62 -7.28
CA LEU A 471 12.09 -8.19 -7.56
C LEU A 471 13.40 -7.66 -8.13
N ASP A 472 13.50 -7.60 -9.46
CA ASP A 472 14.66 -7.02 -10.10
C ASP A 472 14.77 -5.50 -9.83
N GLY A 473 15.99 -4.97 -9.88
CA GLY A 473 16.29 -3.56 -9.57
C GLY A 473 16.13 -3.15 -8.09
N MET A 474 15.49 -3.97 -7.25
CA MET A 474 15.47 -3.83 -5.78
C MET A 474 16.70 -4.48 -5.13
N GLY A 475 17.31 -5.44 -5.84
CA GLY A 475 18.59 -6.05 -5.52
C GLY A 475 19.76 -5.32 -6.17
N THR A 476 20.92 -5.95 -6.15
CA THR A 476 22.12 -5.51 -6.89
C THR A 476 22.47 -6.46 -8.02
N ALA A 477 21.99 -7.71 -7.93
CA ALA A 477 22.01 -8.67 -9.02
C ALA A 477 20.95 -8.29 -10.06
N THR A 478 21.26 -8.53 -11.32
CA THR A 478 20.40 -8.30 -12.49
C THR A 478 19.66 -9.58 -12.87
N GLY A 479 18.34 -9.50 -12.94
CA GLY A 479 17.46 -10.55 -13.40
C GLY A 479 17.77 -10.97 -14.84
N GLY A 480 17.71 -12.28 -15.10
CA GLY A 480 18.06 -12.87 -16.40
C GLY A 480 19.56 -12.96 -16.70
N ILE A 481 20.42 -12.23 -15.97
CA ILE A 481 21.89 -12.32 -16.07
C ILE A 481 22.42 -13.16 -14.90
N ASP A 482 22.20 -12.72 -13.67
CA ASP A 482 22.82 -13.28 -12.46
C ASP A 482 21.92 -14.32 -11.78
N TYR A 483 20.62 -14.18 -11.96
CA TYR A 483 19.63 -15.16 -11.52
C TYR A 483 18.47 -15.25 -12.51
N THR A 484 17.77 -16.38 -12.50
CA THR A 484 16.52 -16.55 -13.23
C THR A 484 15.41 -15.90 -12.41
N GLU A 485 14.78 -14.87 -12.97
CA GLU A 485 13.59 -14.29 -12.39
C GLU A 485 12.47 -15.33 -12.31
N GLU A 486 11.70 -15.26 -11.23
CA GLU A 486 10.67 -16.24 -10.98
C GLU A 486 9.47 -15.63 -10.28
N ALA A 487 8.27 -15.91 -10.79
CA ALA A 487 7.00 -15.67 -10.12
C ALA A 487 6.20 -16.97 -10.08
N SER A 488 5.85 -17.44 -8.88
CA SER A 488 5.15 -18.71 -8.69
C SER A 488 4.38 -18.75 -7.37
N THR A 489 4.02 -19.94 -6.88
CA THR A 489 3.35 -20.14 -5.60
C THR A 489 4.03 -21.24 -4.81
N VAL A 490 4.41 -20.95 -3.57
CA VAL A 490 4.91 -21.94 -2.61
C VAL A 490 3.76 -22.48 -1.76
N TYR A 491 3.81 -23.77 -1.44
CA TYR A 491 2.78 -24.45 -0.65
C TYR A 491 3.38 -25.04 0.64
N ILE A 492 2.80 -24.72 1.78
CA ILE A 492 3.07 -25.38 3.06
C ILE A 492 1.87 -26.27 3.39
N ARG A 493 2.01 -27.58 3.23
CA ARG A 493 0.88 -28.51 3.39
C ARG A 493 0.44 -28.61 4.85
N ALA A 494 -0.82 -28.98 5.08
CA ALA A 494 -1.34 -29.25 6.42
C ALA A 494 -0.41 -30.18 7.23
N GLY A 495 -0.09 -29.78 8.45
CA GLY A 495 0.85 -30.42 9.37
C GLY A 495 2.32 -30.01 9.18
N GLN A 496 2.66 -29.21 8.17
CA GLN A 496 4.00 -28.64 7.97
C GLN A 496 4.06 -27.20 8.47
N SER A 497 5.27 -26.74 8.82
CA SER A 497 5.51 -25.37 9.29
C SER A 497 6.52 -24.62 8.42
N SER A 498 6.95 -25.19 7.29
CA SER A 498 7.89 -24.54 6.40
C SER A 498 7.86 -25.10 4.98
N ALA A 499 8.30 -24.28 4.03
CA ALA A 499 8.63 -24.66 2.66
C ALA A 499 9.85 -23.87 2.16
N THR A 500 10.46 -24.33 1.08
CA THR A 500 11.62 -23.69 0.46
C THR A 500 11.26 -23.25 -0.95
N ILE A 501 11.58 -22.01 -1.27
CA ILE A 501 11.60 -21.45 -2.62
C ILE A 501 13.05 -21.50 -3.09
N ASN A 502 13.28 -21.97 -4.32
CA ASN A 502 14.62 -22.03 -4.87
C ASN A 502 14.72 -21.10 -6.08
N ILE A 503 15.59 -20.10 -5.99
CA ILE A 503 15.89 -19.21 -7.11
C ILE A 503 17.16 -19.72 -7.80
N THR A 504 17.10 -19.86 -9.12
CA THR A 504 18.24 -20.34 -9.90
C THR A 504 19.23 -19.20 -10.11
N VAL A 505 20.44 -19.33 -9.61
CA VAL A 505 21.56 -18.40 -9.81
C VAL A 505 22.37 -18.88 -11.02
N ALA A 506 22.61 -17.97 -11.96
CA ALA A 506 23.52 -18.19 -13.07
C ALA A 506 24.95 -18.17 -12.55
N GLY A 507 25.81 -19.00 -13.13
CA GLY A 507 27.21 -19.02 -12.77
C GLY A 507 28.05 -18.73 -14.00
N ASP A 508 28.99 -17.82 -13.89
CA ASP A 508 29.88 -17.45 -14.98
C ASP A 508 31.36 -17.45 -14.55
N SER A 509 32.25 -16.73 -15.23
CA SER A 509 33.67 -16.64 -14.86
C SER A 509 34.18 -15.19 -14.82
N THR A 510 33.24 -14.26 -14.76
CA THR A 510 33.43 -12.83 -14.70
C THR A 510 33.77 -12.48 -13.25
N ASP A 511 34.70 -11.55 -13.04
CA ASP A 511 35.04 -11.08 -11.70
C ASP A 511 34.11 -9.92 -11.34
N GLU A 512 33.11 -10.22 -10.52
CA GLU A 512 32.02 -9.33 -10.11
C GLU A 512 32.09 -9.05 -8.60
N VAL A 513 31.26 -8.12 -8.13
CA VAL A 513 31.10 -7.92 -6.68
C VAL A 513 30.05 -8.91 -6.18
N ASP A 514 30.09 -9.31 -4.90
CA ASP A 514 28.96 -10.03 -4.30
C ASP A 514 27.69 -9.22 -4.56
N GLU A 515 26.60 -9.91 -4.83
CA GLU A 515 25.32 -9.32 -5.23
C GLU A 515 24.17 -9.82 -4.37
N SER A 516 22.99 -9.23 -4.57
CA SER A 516 21.79 -9.53 -3.80
C SER A 516 20.56 -9.65 -4.67
N VAL A 517 19.74 -10.65 -4.36
CA VAL A 517 18.42 -10.91 -4.96
C VAL A 517 17.35 -10.64 -3.91
N VAL A 518 16.30 -9.91 -4.27
CA VAL A 518 15.14 -9.67 -3.39
C VAL A 518 13.98 -10.58 -3.81
N LEU A 519 13.43 -11.32 -2.85
CA LEU A 519 12.21 -12.12 -3.02
C LEU A 519 11.07 -11.50 -2.21
N GLU A 520 9.89 -11.38 -2.82
CA GLU A 520 8.66 -10.92 -2.19
C GLU A 520 7.61 -12.02 -2.16
N LEU A 521 7.03 -12.25 -0.99
CA LEU A 521 5.78 -12.98 -0.80
C LEU A 521 4.63 -11.97 -0.76
N PHE A 522 3.49 -12.35 -1.33
CA PHE A 522 2.29 -11.50 -1.34
C PHE A 522 1.03 -12.37 -1.38
N ASN A 523 -0.11 -11.83 -0.96
CA ASN A 523 -1.43 -12.49 -1.05
C ASN A 523 -1.45 -13.94 -0.54
N SER A 524 -0.92 -14.20 0.65
CA SER A 524 -0.93 -15.54 1.24
C SER A 524 -2.34 -16.05 1.55
N LYS A 525 -2.53 -17.37 1.47
CA LYS A 525 -3.76 -18.09 1.82
C LYS A 525 -3.56 -18.97 3.05
N ASN A 526 -4.53 -18.97 3.97
CA ASN A 526 -4.52 -19.73 5.24
C ASN A 526 -3.38 -19.38 6.20
N ALA A 527 -2.74 -18.23 6.00
CA ALA A 527 -1.67 -17.68 6.83
C ALA A 527 -1.61 -16.17 6.62
N VAL A 528 -1.14 -15.45 7.63
CA VAL A 528 -1.04 -13.98 7.63
C VAL A 528 0.43 -13.56 7.62
N PHE A 529 0.75 -12.40 7.05
CA PHE A 529 2.06 -11.80 7.24
C PHE A 529 2.14 -11.11 8.61
N PRO A 530 3.35 -10.86 9.15
CA PRO A 530 3.51 -10.19 10.44
C PRO A 530 2.96 -8.75 10.39
N ASP A 531 2.47 -8.25 11.52
CA ASP A 531 2.13 -6.83 11.70
C ASP A 531 1.10 -6.31 10.67
N GLY A 532 0.21 -7.16 10.17
CA GLY A 532 -0.81 -6.81 9.18
C GLY A 532 -0.27 -6.29 7.83
N VAL A 533 1.01 -6.52 7.50
CA VAL A 533 1.55 -6.15 6.19
C VAL A 533 0.95 -7.02 5.08
N ASN A 534 0.90 -6.51 3.85
CA ASN A 534 0.34 -7.25 2.72
C ASN A 534 1.40 -8.00 1.89
N THR A 535 2.68 -7.74 2.16
CA THR A 535 3.81 -8.41 1.51
C THR A 535 4.95 -8.62 2.50
N LEU A 536 5.76 -9.66 2.28
CA LEU A 536 6.95 -9.95 3.08
C LEU A 536 8.14 -10.14 2.16
N GLN A 537 9.24 -9.44 2.43
CA GLN A 537 10.43 -9.46 1.58
C GLN A 537 11.64 -10.06 2.30
N ALA A 538 12.52 -10.70 1.54
CA ALA A 538 13.82 -11.13 2.05
C ALA A 538 14.90 -10.97 0.99
N ILE A 539 16.14 -10.80 1.47
CA ILE A 539 17.32 -10.66 0.64
C ILE A 539 18.11 -11.96 0.68
N GLY A 540 18.40 -12.50 -0.49
CA GLY A 540 19.38 -13.55 -0.68
C GLY A 540 20.66 -13.00 -1.33
N PHE A 541 21.79 -13.68 -1.13
CA PHE A 541 23.11 -13.19 -1.59
C PHE A 541 23.76 -14.14 -2.59
N ILE A 542 24.19 -13.59 -3.72
CA ILE A 542 25.08 -14.25 -4.69
C ILE A 542 26.51 -13.88 -4.30
N LEU A 543 27.34 -14.89 -4.06
CA LEU A 543 28.74 -14.72 -3.73
C LEU A 543 29.58 -15.03 -4.96
N ASP A 544 30.35 -14.06 -5.40
CA ASP A 544 31.26 -14.24 -6.52
C ASP A 544 32.43 -15.15 -6.07
N ASP A 545 32.82 -16.14 -6.89
CA ASP A 545 34.01 -16.98 -6.68
C ASP A 545 35.12 -16.86 -7.71
N ASP A 546 35.06 -15.83 -8.53
CA ASP A 546 36.03 -15.50 -9.54
C ASP A 546 36.98 -14.39 -9.08
N GLY A 547 37.93 -14.03 -9.95
CA GLY A 547 38.94 -13.01 -9.62
C GLY A 547 39.99 -13.40 -8.56
N ALA A 548 40.82 -12.41 -8.21
CA ALA A 548 41.86 -12.52 -7.18
C ALA A 548 41.70 -11.48 -6.06
N ASP A 549 40.76 -10.55 -6.23
CA ASP A 549 40.47 -9.47 -5.29
C ASP A 549 39.34 -9.87 -4.32
N ASN A 550 38.98 -8.96 -3.42
CA ASN A 550 37.98 -9.21 -2.39
C ASN A 550 36.66 -8.58 -2.83
N ASN A 551 35.75 -9.41 -3.33
CA ASN A 551 34.53 -9.01 -4.01
C ASN A 551 33.40 -8.61 -3.04
N LEU A 552 33.73 -7.90 -1.96
CA LEU A 552 32.76 -7.62 -0.90
C LEU A 552 31.69 -6.62 -1.34
N GLY A 553 30.45 -7.09 -1.40
CA GLY A 553 29.25 -6.25 -1.45
C GLY A 553 28.85 -5.75 -0.06
N LEU A 554 28.38 -4.51 0.03
CA LEU A 554 27.69 -3.97 1.21
C LEU A 554 26.21 -3.83 0.88
N PHE A 555 25.38 -4.59 1.57
CA PHE A 555 23.94 -4.59 1.36
C PHE A 555 23.23 -4.04 2.58
N ILE A 556 22.26 -3.18 2.33
CA ILE A 556 21.37 -2.65 3.36
C ILE A 556 19.98 -3.06 2.93
N GLY A 557 19.39 -4.03 3.63
CA GLY A 557 17.96 -4.28 3.50
C GLY A 557 17.17 -3.24 4.25
N ASN A 558 15.96 -2.94 3.77
CA ASN A 558 14.97 -2.25 4.59
C ASN A 558 14.71 -3.10 5.84
N ALA A 559 14.77 -2.48 7.01
CA ALA A 559 14.41 -3.18 8.25
C ALA A 559 12.90 -3.40 8.25
N GLN A 560 12.45 -4.66 8.26
CA GLN A 560 11.10 -4.99 8.69
C GLN A 560 11.16 -5.23 10.19
N ILE A 561 10.47 -4.38 10.95
CA ILE A 561 10.28 -4.56 12.38
C ILE A 561 9.19 -5.63 12.51
N VAL A 562 9.53 -6.77 13.13
CA VAL A 562 8.55 -7.77 13.55
C VAL A 562 8.43 -7.66 15.06
N GLU A 563 7.30 -7.16 15.56
CA GLU A 563 7.04 -7.17 16.99
C GLU A 563 6.66 -8.59 17.43
N GLY A 564 7.44 -9.18 18.32
CA GLY A 564 7.06 -10.46 18.91
C GLY A 564 5.81 -10.26 19.78
N ALA A 565 4.88 -11.22 19.72
CA ALA A 565 3.60 -11.29 20.44
C ALA A 565 3.62 -11.13 21.99
N ASN A 566 4.75 -10.73 22.61
CA ASN A 566 4.92 -10.52 24.05
C ASN A 566 5.61 -9.19 24.42
N GLY A 567 5.66 -8.19 23.55
CA GLY A 567 6.31 -6.90 23.85
C GLY A 567 7.82 -7.02 24.12
N VAL A 568 8.45 -8.05 23.53
CA VAL A 568 9.90 -8.18 23.47
C VAL A 568 10.26 -8.09 22.01
N ALA A 569 10.90 -6.99 21.61
CA ALA A 569 11.57 -6.91 20.32
C ALA A 569 12.47 -8.15 20.18
N ARG A 570 12.13 -9.05 19.24
CA ARG A 570 13.15 -9.96 18.72
C ARG A 570 14.15 -9.09 17.98
N GLU A 571 15.43 -9.43 18.11
CA GLU A 571 16.56 -8.70 17.53
C GLU A 571 16.18 -7.99 16.23
N VAL A 572 16.38 -6.68 16.21
CA VAL A 572 16.43 -5.89 14.98
C VAL A 572 17.51 -6.53 14.11
N ALA A 573 17.11 -7.42 13.22
CA ALA A 573 17.93 -7.78 12.10
C ALA A 573 17.78 -6.63 11.11
N VAL A 574 18.53 -5.55 11.31
CA VAL A 574 19.12 -4.92 10.13
C VAL A 574 20.15 -5.94 9.70
N PRO A 575 20.00 -6.67 8.59
CA PRO A 575 21.09 -7.47 8.09
C PRO A 575 22.18 -6.51 7.60
N PHE A 576 22.98 -5.96 8.53
CA PHE A 576 24.32 -5.49 8.23
C PHE A 576 25.16 -6.74 8.00
N ILE A 577 25.05 -7.32 6.81
CA ILE A 577 25.91 -8.40 6.40
C ILE A 577 27.02 -7.75 5.59
N CYS A 578 28.07 -7.32 6.29
CA CYS A 578 29.38 -7.25 5.67
C CYS A 578 29.79 -8.71 5.46
N LEU A 579 29.70 -9.20 4.22
CA LEU A 579 30.25 -10.50 3.88
C LEU A 579 31.75 -10.39 4.14
N VAL A 580 32.30 -11.19 5.04
CA VAL A 580 33.74 -11.27 5.26
C VAL A 580 34.12 -12.71 5.01
N ARG A 581 34.84 -12.98 3.91
CA ARG A 581 35.44 -14.30 3.69
C ARG A 581 36.47 -14.58 4.80
N PRO A 582 36.50 -15.80 5.37
CA PRO A 582 37.71 -16.27 6.03
C PRO A 582 38.79 -16.40 4.96
N ILE A 583 39.87 -15.64 5.10
CA ILE A 583 41.07 -15.75 4.26
C ILE A 583 41.52 -17.21 4.28
N LYS A 584 41.44 -17.91 3.14
CA LYS A 584 42.16 -19.17 2.96
C LYS A 584 43.65 -18.84 2.88
N HIS A 585 44.39 -19.29 3.89
CA HIS A 585 45.86 -19.31 3.86
C HIS A 585 46.40 -20.32 2.86
#